data_AF-A0AAW9ILH9-F1
#
_entry.id   AF-A0AAW9ILH9-F1
#
_cell.length_a   1.000
_cell.length_b   1.000
_cell.length_c   1.000
_cell.angle_alpha   90.00
_cell.angle_beta   90.00
_cell.angle_gamma   90.00
#
_symmetry.space_group_name_H-M   'P 1'
#
loop_
_entity.id
_entity.type
_entity.pdbx_description
1 polymer ?
#
loop_
_entity_poly.entity_id
_entity_poly.type
_entity_poly.pdbx_seq_one_letter_code
_entity_poly.pdbx_strand_id
1 'polypeptide(L)'
;AWGAKIILTFVVVSILGTVNGLIMGHIRMPYSLAIRGMFPNSNKIKKVNENLGMPINSAIISFIISVVCLFIHYITQKYNYLPNSDISEVSITVNYLLYILLYFKVFKMGLAGEIKGLLRGKVNPILATV
;
A
#
# COMPACT_ATOMS: atom_id res chain seq x y z
N ALA A 1 -28.88 24.33 -6.95
CA ALA A 1 -28.61 23.28 -7.98
C ALA A 1 -27.16 23.29 -8.49
N TRP A 2 -26.54 24.44 -8.78
CA TRP A 2 -25.17 24.50 -9.31
C TRP A 2 -24.05 24.18 -8.31
N GLY A 3 -24.21 24.53 -7.03
CA GLY A 3 -23.20 24.26 -6.00
C GLY A 3 -22.85 22.78 -5.84
N ALA A 4 -23.86 21.89 -5.87
CA ALA A 4 -23.63 20.44 -5.79
C ALA A 4 -22.82 19.90 -6.98
N LYS A 5 -23.03 20.43 -8.20
CA LYS A 5 -22.27 20.02 -9.39
C LYS A 5 -20.81 20.47 -9.31
N ILE A 6 -20.56 21.70 -8.86
CA ILE A 6 -19.20 22.24 -8.70
C ILE A 6 -18.42 21.41 -7.67
N ILE A 7 -19.03 21.11 -6.52
CA ILE A 7 -18.41 20.28 -5.48
C ILE A 7 -18.10 18.88 -6.03
N LEU A 8 -19.04 18.27 -6.75
CA LEU A 8 -18.83 16.95 -7.35
C LEU A 8 -17.63 16.96 -8.32
N THR A 9 -17.48 17.99 -9.16
CA THR A 9 -16.33 18.11 -10.06
C THR A 9 -15.01 18.13 -9.31
N PHE A 10 -14.90 18.91 -8.23
CA PHE A 10 -13.68 18.95 -7.41
C PHE A 10 -13.40 17.60 -6.74
N VAL A 11 -14.42 16.93 -6.21
CA VAL A 11 -14.29 15.59 -5.63
C VAL A 11 -13.77 14.59 -6.66
N VAL A 12 -14.32 14.59 -7.88
CA VAL A 12 -13.88 13.71 -8.96
C VAL A 12 -12.41 13.97 -9.32
N VAL A 13 -12.00 15.23 -9.47
CA VAL A 13 -10.60 15.59 -9.76
C VAL A 13 -9.68 15.12 -8.63
N SER A 14 -10.08 15.28 -7.37
CA SER A 14 -9.31 14.80 -6.22
C SER A 14 -9.14 13.29 -6.23
N ILE A 15 -10.21 12.53 -6.52
CA ILE A 15 -10.16 11.06 -6.57
C ILE A 15 -9.24 10.61 -7.72
N LEU A 16 -9.36 11.21 -8.90
CA LEU A 16 -8.50 10.89 -10.05
C LEU A 16 -7.01 11.14 -9.75
N GLY A 17 -6.70 12.25 -9.08
CA GLY A 17 -5.34 12.55 -8.63
C GLY A 17 -4.78 11.49 -7.67
N THR A 18 -5.55 11.14 -6.64
CA THR A 18 -5.16 10.11 -5.66
C THR A 18 -4.98 8.74 -6.31
N VAL A 19 -5.90 8.34 -7.20
CA VAL A 19 -5.86 7.04 -7.89
C VAL A 19 -4.63 6.94 -8.78
N ASN A 20 -4.27 8.00 -9.52
CA ASN A 20 -3.06 7.98 -10.36
C ASN A 20 -1.78 7.79 -9.54
N GLY A 21 -1.66 8.50 -8.41
CA GLY A 21 -0.55 8.33 -7.48
C GLY A 21 -0.48 6.91 -6.89
N LEU A 22 -1.63 6.37 -6.50
CA LEU A 22 -1.75 5.02 -5.94
C LEU A 22 -1.36 3.95 -6.97
N ILE A 23 -1.79 4.06 -8.22
CA ILE A 23 -1.44 3.12 -9.30
C ILE A 23 0.07 3.11 -9.53
N MET A 24 0.71 4.28 -9.64
CA MET A 24 2.16 4.36 -9.79
C MET A 24 2.92 3.75 -8.61
N GLY A 25 2.46 4.01 -7.38
CA GLY A 25 3.03 3.41 -6.17
C GLY A 25 2.86 1.88 -6.16
N HIS A 26 1.68 1.40 -6.53
CA HIS A 26 1.37 -0.03 -6.57
C HIS A 26 2.21 -0.78 -7.60
N ILE A 27 2.49 -0.18 -8.77
CA ILE A 27 3.40 -0.75 -9.79
C ILE A 27 4.86 -0.74 -9.32
N ARG A 28 5.28 0.30 -8.58
CA ARG A 28 6.65 0.46 -8.09
C ARG A 28 6.99 -0.43 -6.89
N MET A 29 6.00 -0.86 -6.11
CA MET A 29 6.23 -1.67 -4.91
C MET A 29 6.88 -3.05 -5.23
N PRO A 30 6.35 -3.88 -6.16
CA PRO A 30 7.01 -5.14 -6.53
C PRO A 30 8.39 -4.92 -7.15
N TYR A 31 8.55 -3.86 -7.94
CA TYR A 31 9.82 -3.48 -8.54
C TYR A 31 10.89 -3.14 -7.48
N SER A 32 10.53 -2.33 -6.48
CA SER A 32 11.43 -1.97 -5.37
C SER A 32 11.84 -3.20 -4.55
N LEU A 33 10.92 -4.16 -4.35
CA LEU A 33 11.22 -5.43 -3.69
C LEU A 33 12.15 -6.31 -4.54
N ALA A 34 11.95 -6.34 -5.86
CA ALA A 34 12.78 -7.12 -6.78
C ALA A 34 14.21 -6.57 -6.92
N ILE A 35 14.42 -5.26 -6.89
CA ILE A 35 15.78 -4.68 -6.87
C ILE A 35 16.58 -5.16 -5.67
N ARG A 36 15.91 -5.30 -4.52
CA ARG A 36 16.51 -5.73 -3.25
C ARG A 36 16.62 -7.25 -3.10
N GLY A 37 16.25 -8.02 -4.13
CA GLY A 37 16.26 -9.48 -4.09
C GLY A 37 15.21 -10.10 -3.13
N MET A 38 14.29 -9.29 -2.61
CA MET A 38 13.28 -9.72 -1.62
C MET A 38 11.96 -10.18 -2.27
N PHE A 39 11.88 -10.19 -3.60
CA PHE A 39 10.70 -10.65 -4.33
C PHE A 39 11.00 -11.98 -5.06
N PRO A 40 10.09 -12.97 -5.03
CA PRO A 40 10.30 -14.22 -5.74
C PRO A 40 10.54 -13.96 -7.24
N ASN A 41 11.55 -14.61 -7.82
CA ASN A 41 11.91 -14.43 -9.24
C ASN A 41 12.36 -12.99 -9.63
N SER A 42 13.09 -12.32 -8.71
CA SER A 42 13.59 -10.94 -8.83
C SER A 42 14.24 -10.60 -10.18
N ASN A 43 14.96 -11.54 -10.81
CA ASN A 43 15.65 -11.32 -12.10
C ASN A 43 14.71 -11.00 -13.28
N LYS A 44 13.48 -11.51 -13.28
CA LYS A 44 12.49 -11.23 -14.33
C LYS A 44 11.70 -9.95 -14.08
N ILE A 45 11.61 -9.52 -12.83
CA ILE A 45 10.75 -8.40 -12.39
C ILE A 45 11.55 -7.08 -12.31
N LYS A 46 12.88 -7.18 -12.11
CA LYS A 46 13.81 -6.05 -12.11
C LYS A 46 14.05 -5.44 -13.50
N LYS A 47 13.72 -6.14 -14.59
CA LYS A 47 13.88 -5.61 -15.95
C LYS A 47 12.92 -4.45 -16.20
N VAL A 48 13.47 -3.24 -16.22
CA VAL A 48 12.78 -2.04 -16.68
C VAL A 48 12.83 -2.04 -18.20
N ASN A 49 11.68 -1.83 -18.85
CA ASN A 49 11.68 -1.65 -20.29
C ASN A 49 12.17 -0.23 -20.61
N GLU A 50 13.26 -0.13 -21.36
CA GLU A 50 13.99 1.10 -21.68
C GLU A 50 13.14 2.12 -22.46
N ASN A 51 12.16 1.62 -23.23
CA ASN A 51 11.26 2.46 -24.02
C ASN A 51 10.11 3.09 -23.22
N LEU A 52 9.71 2.47 -22.09
CA LEU A 52 8.53 2.88 -21.32
C LEU A 52 8.89 3.47 -19.95
N GLY A 53 10.16 3.36 -19.53
CA GLY A 53 10.62 3.77 -18.20
C GLY A 53 9.94 3.04 -17.04
N MET A 54 9.19 1.97 -17.33
CA MET A 54 8.37 1.23 -16.37
C MET A 54 8.62 -0.28 -16.42
N PRO A 55 8.61 -0.96 -15.26
CA PRO A 55 8.73 -2.41 -15.17
C PRO A 55 7.39 -3.08 -15.53
N ILE A 56 7.22 -3.48 -16.79
CA ILE A 56 5.99 -4.10 -17.32
C ILE A 56 5.59 -5.33 -16.50
N ASN A 57 6.56 -6.17 -16.12
CA ASN A 57 6.28 -7.37 -15.33
C ASN A 57 5.78 -7.04 -13.92
N SER A 58 6.27 -5.95 -13.31
CA SER A 58 5.73 -5.49 -12.01
C SER A 58 4.32 -4.93 -12.18
N ALA A 59 4.05 -4.21 -13.27
CA ALA A 59 2.71 -3.67 -13.55
C ALA A 59 1.67 -4.78 -13.74
N ILE A 60 2.02 -5.86 -14.44
CA ILE A 60 1.14 -7.04 -14.61
C ILE A 60 0.86 -7.69 -13.25
N ILE A 61 1.89 -7.88 -12.40
CA ILE A 61 1.71 -8.47 -11.06
C ILE A 61 0.78 -7.60 -10.21
N SER A 62 1.02 -6.29 -10.16
CA SER A 62 0.18 -5.33 -9.43
C SER A 62 -1.25 -5.31 -9.96
N PHE A 63 -1.44 -5.45 -11.27
CA PHE A 63 -2.76 -5.55 -11.87
C PHE A 63 -3.48 -6.84 -11.46
N ILE A 64 -2.82 -8.00 -11.55
CA ILE A 64 -3.39 -9.29 -11.13
C ILE A 64 -3.80 -9.24 -9.65
N ILE A 65 -2.96 -8.71 -8.77
CA ILE A 65 -3.28 -8.53 -7.34
C ILE A 65 -4.54 -7.68 -7.17
N SER A 66 -4.67 -6.59 -7.93
CA SER A 66 -5.84 -5.71 -7.87
C SER A 66 -7.12 -6.41 -8.33
N VAL A 67 -7.05 -7.19 -9.42
CA VAL A 67 -8.17 -7.99 -9.93
C VAL A 67 -8.60 -9.07 -8.93
N VAL A 68 -7.64 -9.76 -8.31
CA VAL A 68 -7.93 -10.76 -7.27
C VAL A 68 -8.61 -10.10 -6.07
N CYS A 69 -8.12 -8.95 -5.61
CA CYS A 69 -8.73 -8.21 -4.50
C CYS A 69 -10.16 -7.77 -4.83
N LEU A 70 -10.40 -7.28 -6.06
CA LEU A 70 -11.72 -6.91 -6.55
C LEU A 70 -12.66 -8.12 -6.62
N PHE A 71 -12.16 -9.27 -7.08
CA PHE A 71 -12.95 -10.50 -7.13
C PHE A 71 -13.35 -10.97 -5.72
N ILE A 72 -12.42 -10.95 -4.76
CA ILE A 72 -12.72 -11.27 -3.36
C ILE A 72 -13.77 -10.30 -2.82
N HIS A 73 -13.61 -9.00 -3.05
CA HIS A 73 -14.57 -7.98 -2.62
C HIS A 73 -15.98 -8.26 -3.16
N TYR A 74 -16.09 -8.58 -4.46
CA TYR A 74 -17.37 -8.91 -5.09
C TYR A 74 -18.02 -10.15 -4.46
N ILE A 75 -17.26 -11.21 -4.19
CA ILE A 75 -17.76 -12.42 -3.54
C ILE A 75 -18.22 -12.11 -2.11
N THR A 76 -17.40 -11.41 -1.33
CA THR A 76 -17.74 -11.05 0.06
C THR A 76 -19.04 -10.24 0.14
N GLN A 77 -19.25 -9.30 -0.79
CA GLN A 77 -20.50 -8.54 -0.83
C GLN A 77 -21.69 -9.36 -1.33
N LYS A 78 -21.51 -10.18 -2.37
CA LYS A 78 -22.59 -11.00 -2.93
C LYS A 78 -23.16 -12.00 -1.92
N TYR A 79 -22.30 -12.60 -1.10
CA TYR A 79 -22.70 -13.59 -0.09
C TYR A 79 -22.96 -12.98 1.29
N ASN A 80 -22.84 -11.66 1.43
CA ASN A 80 -23.05 -10.92 2.68
C ASN A 80 -22.30 -11.53 3.87
N TYR A 81 -21.07 -12.02 3.62
CA TYR A 81 -20.24 -12.64 4.66
C TYR A 81 -19.86 -11.63 5.76
N LEU A 82 -19.89 -10.34 5.44
CA LEU A 82 -19.72 -9.23 6.37
C LEU A 82 -20.99 -8.36 6.37
N PRO A 83 -21.99 -8.65 7.23
CA PRO A 83 -23.20 -7.85 7.30
C PRO A 83 -22.88 -6.41 7.70
N ASN A 84 -23.22 -5.45 6.84
CA ASN A 84 -22.93 -4.01 6.97
C ASN A 84 -21.45 -3.59 6.91
N SER A 85 -20.54 -4.50 6.56
CA SER A 85 -19.09 -4.21 6.52
C SER A 85 -18.49 -4.54 5.15
N ASP A 86 -17.43 -3.81 4.79
CA ASP A 86 -16.71 -3.94 3.53
C ASP A 86 -15.36 -4.61 3.70
N ILE A 87 -14.80 -5.10 2.59
CA ILE A 87 -13.42 -5.65 2.56
C ILE A 87 -12.37 -4.64 3.05
N SER A 88 -12.69 -3.34 3.00
CA SER A 88 -11.85 -2.25 3.49
C SER A 88 -11.58 -2.35 5.00
N GLU A 89 -12.50 -2.89 5.79
CA GLU A 89 -12.30 -3.07 7.24
C GLU A 89 -11.21 -4.11 7.52
N VAL A 90 -11.21 -5.21 6.75
CA VAL A 90 -10.16 -6.22 6.80
C VAL A 90 -8.82 -5.62 6.38
N SER A 91 -8.79 -4.83 5.30
CA SER A 91 -7.57 -4.18 4.81
C SER A 91 -6.98 -3.20 5.84
N ILE A 92 -7.83 -2.40 6.49
CA ILE A 92 -7.43 -1.45 7.55
C ILE A 92 -6.89 -2.21 8.77
N THR A 93 -7.56 -3.27 9.21
CA THR A 93 -7.14 -4.08 10.35
C THR A 93 -5.76 -4.71 10.12
N VAL A 94 -5.53 -5.28 8.92
CA VAL A 94 -4.22 -5.83 8.55
C VAL A 94 -3.15 -4.74 8.52
N ASN A 95 -3.46 -3.55 7.99
CA ASN A 95 -2.50 -2.45 7.96
C ASN A 95 -2.09 -2.00 9.36
N TYR A 96 -3.03 -1.89 10.30
CA TYR A 96 -2.72 -1.58 11.70
C TYR A 96 -1.87 -2.65 12.36
N LEU A 97 -2.18 -3.93 12.14
CA LEU A 97 -1.35 -5.03 12.64
C LEU A 97 0.09 -4.95 12.12
N LEU A 98 0.27 -4.64 10.83
CA LEU A 98 1.59 -4.47 10.23
C LEU A 98 2.34 -3.25 10.78
N TYR A 99 1.65 -2.15 11.11
CA TYR A 99 2.26 -1.00 11.76
C TYR A 99 2.78 -1.31 13.15
N ILE A 100 2.05 -2.10 13.94
CA ILE A 100 2.53 -2.56 15.25
C ILE A 100 3.85 -3.34 15.09
N LEU A 101 3.92 -4.26 14.12
CA LEU A 101 5.16 -5.01 13.83
C LEU A 101 6.30 -4.09 13.36
N LEU A 102 5.99 -3.07 12.54
CA LEU A 102 6.95 -2.10 12.09
C LEU A 102 7.52 -1.28 13.25
N TYR A 103 6.67 -0.80 14.17
CA TYR A 103 7.11 -0.04 15.33
C TYR A 103 7.95 -0.88 16.29
N PHE A 104 7.59 -2.14 16.50
CA PHE A 104 8.42 -3.07 17.28
C PHE A 104 9.83 -3.22 16.67
N LYS A 105 9.92 -3.32 15.34
CA LYS A 105 11.22 -3.41 14.66
C LYS A 105 12.01 -2.10 14.75
N VAL A 106 11.36 -0.95 14.61
CA VAL A 106 12.00 0.37 14.81
C VAL A 106 12.53 0.50 16.24
N PHE A 107 11.78 0.05 17.24
CA PHE A 107 12.23 0.04 18.63
C PHE A 107 13.46 -0.87 18.84
N LYS A 108 13.46 -2.07 18.25
CA LYS A 108 14.62 -2.97 18.27
C LYS A 108 15.86 -2.35 17.59
N MET A 109 15.67 -1.65 16.47
CA MET A 109 16.77 -0.93 15.78
C MET A 109 17.27 0.28 16.58
N GLY A 110 16.38 0.95 17.33
CA GLY A 110 16.73 2.00 18.28
C GLY A 110 17.58 1.48 19.46
N LEU A 111 17.24 0.31 19.99
CA LEU A 111 18.02 -0.38 21.04
C LEU A 111 19.38 -0.88 20.54
N ALA A 112 19.46 -1.32 19.28
CA ALA A 112 20.71 -1.74 18.64
C ALA A 112 21.68 -0.58 18.35
N GLY A 113 21.29 0.67 18.61
CA GLY A 113 22.13 1.86 18.40
C GLY A 113 22.28 2.28 16.93
N GLU A 114 21.60 1.62 16.00
CA GLU A 114 21.60 1.97 14.57
C GLU A 114 20.91 3.34 14.33
N ILE A 115 19.98 3.73 15.22
CA ILE A 115 19.27 5.00 15.17
C ILE A 115 19.85 5.95 16.23
N LYS A 116 20.63 6.96 15.79
CA LYS A 116 21.20 7.97 16.69
C LYS A 116 20.12 8.93 17.20
N GLY A 117 19.90 8.94 18.52
CA GLY A 117 19.08 9.93 19.24
C GLY A 117 17.92 9.32 20.06
N LEU A 118 17.81 9.70 21.33
CA LEU A 118 16.79 9.24 22.29
C LEU A 118 15.35 9.46 21.80
N LEU A 119 15.10 10.60 21.15
CA LEU A 119 13.79 10.96 20.61
C LEU A 119 13.35 10.01 19.48
N ARG A 120 14.27 9.74 18.54
CA ARG A 120 14.00 8.93 17.33
C ARG A 120 14.03 7.44 17.61
N GLY A 121 14.88 6.98 18.53
CA GLY A 121 15.05 5.55 18.83
C GLY A 121 14.13 5.00 19.92
N LYS A 122 13.67 5.84 20.86
CA LYS A 122 12.95 5.36 22.06
C LYS A 122 11.59 6.03 22.27
N VAL A 123 11.51 7.36 22.19
CA VAL A 123 10.27 8.11 22.49
C VAL A 123 9.23 7.96 21.37
N ASN A 124 9.60 8.24 20.13
CA ASN A 124 8.70 8.15 18.97
C ASN A 124 8.07 6.76 18.75
N PRO A 125 8.82 5.63 18.81
CA PRO A 125 8.22 4.32 18.60
C PRO A 125 7.29 3.87 19.75
N ILE A 126 7.57 4.29 20.99
CA ILE A 126 6.68 3.99 22.14
C ILE A 126 5.37 4.77 22.00
N LEU A 127 5.43 6.07 21.71
CA LEU A 127 4.24 6.89 21.48
C LEU A 127 3.41 6.43 20.27
N ALA A 128 4.05 5.89 19.23
CA ALA A 128 3.35 5.41 18.05
C ALA A 128 2.69 4.03 18.23
N THR A 129 3.01 3.32 19.31
CA THR A 129 2.43 1.99 19.62
C THR A 129 1.15 2.09 20.47
N VAL A 130 0.95 3.20 21.17
CA VAL A 130 -0.25 3.52 21.98
C VAL A 130 -1.28 4.22 21.11
#